data_AF-A0A5C5V1E7-F1
#
_entry.id   AF-A0A5C5V1E7-F1
#
_cell.length_a   1.000
_cell.length_b   1.000
_cell.length_c   1.000
_cell.angle_alpha   90.00
_cell.angle_beta   90.00
_cell.angle_gamma   90.00
#
_symmetry.space_group_name_H-M   'P 1'
#
loop_
_entity.id
_entity.type
_entity.pdbx_description
1 polymer ?
#
loop_
_entity_poly.entity_id
_entity_poly.type
_entity_poly.pdbx_seq_one_letter_code
_entity_poly.pdbx_strand_id
1 'polypeptide(L)'
;MIRRNLTYAAIMAASIGGPYTFFNPEARQQAESIWSQASALIPSGEKSDATEKPTASIESPQVQPELPPEEQPNMFVPPTLSDAGANMPIAGPPVQDFLEVFNFNADFRWVAMRWPRVSTTLADLNLEGLRAPLVTGSQYDDLAGSITYYFDRDGHVQRITFHGTTGDERRLVQMLTTHFGFKHEPTLDAGLYLVKWNGDPTSVLRLRNSPVLNAAQPHTRLNVALEINRPSRYYGLSPQMAETVEEAKSAQRWGK
;
A
#
# COMPACT_ATOMS: atom_id res chain seq x y z
N MET A 1 -9.48 -38.00 -13.76
CA MET A 1 -9.08 -36.59 -13.49
C MET A 1 -10.11 -35.85 -12.62
N ILE A 2 -10.49 -36.37 -11.43
CA ILE A 2 -11.51 -35.72 -10.56
C ILE A 2 -11.01 -35.46 -9.12
N ARG A 3 -9.82 -35.93 -8.73
CA ARG A 3 -9.35 -35.89 -7.33
C ARG A 3 -8.58 -34.63 -6.91
N ARG A 4 -8.19 -33.75 -7.84
CA ARG A 4 -7.36 -32.57 -7.52
C ARG A 4 -8.17 -31.30 -7.26
N ASN A 5 -9.43 -31.25 -7.69
CA ASN A 5 -10.27 -30.05 -7.58
C ASN A 5 -10.96 -29.94 -6.21
N LEU A 6 -11.14 -31.05 -5.48
CA LEU A 6 -11.73 -31.01 -4.13
C LEU A 6 -10.79 -30.43 -3.08
N THR A 7 -9.47 -30.59 -3.26
CA THR A 7 -8.47 -30.14 -2.27
C THR A 7 -8.37 -28.61 -2.22
N TYR A 8 -8.56 -27.91 -3.35
CA TYR A 8 -8.55 -26.45 -3.40
C TYR A 8 -9.83 -25.82 -2.83
N ALA A 9 -10.97 -26.49 -2.93
CA ALA A 9 -12.23 -26.01 -2.36
C ALA A 9 -12.20 -26.02 -0.82
N ALA A 10 -11.57 -27.04 -0.21
CA ALA A 10 -11.42 -27.15 1.24
C ALA A 10 -10.50 -26.05 1.82
N ILE A 11 -9.46 -25.64 1.08
CA ILE A 11 -8.52 -24.60 1.53
C ILE A 11 -9.17 -23.21 1.44
N MET A 12 -9.99 -22.91 0.42
CA MET A 12 -10.66 -21.61 0.31
C MET A 12 -11.72 -21.38 1.41
N ALA A 13 -12.42 -22.42 1.85
CA ALA A 13 -13.46 -22.31 2.88
C ALA A 13 -12.91 -21.90 4.27
N ALA A 14 -11.64 -22.18 4.59
CA ALA A 14 -11.03 -21.84 5.87
C ALA A 14 -10.71 -20.33 6.02
N SER A 15 -10.69 -19.57 4.93
CA SER A 15 -10.14 -18.20 4.89
C SER A 15 -11.14 -17.07 5.16
N ILE A 16 -12.45 -17.34 5.18
CA ILE A 16 -13.48 -16.27 5.15
C ILE A 16 -14.22 -16.07 6.49
N GLY A 17 -14.14 -17.00 7.45
CA GLY A 17 -15.00 -16.97 8.65
C GLY A 17 -14.41 -16.43 9.95
N GLY A 18 -13.11 -16.12 10.00
CA GLY A 18 -12.38 -15.89 11.26
C GLY A 18 -12.89 -14.70 12.10
N PRO A 19 -13.06 -13.48 11.54
CA PRO A 19 -13.40 -12.31 12.36
C PRO A 19 -14.90 -12.17 12.66
N TYR A 20 -15.78 -12.71 11.82
CA TYR A 20 -17.22 -12.42 11.86
C TYR A 20 -17.99 -13.27 12.89
N THR A 21 -17.45 -14.43 13.27
CA THR A 21 -18.08 -15.38 14.19
C THR A 21 -17.95 -14.98 15.67
N PHE A 22 -17.12 -13.98 16.00
CA PHE A 22 -16.92 -13.52 17.37
C PHE A 22 -18.03 -12.58 17.87
N PHE A 23 -18.75 -11.90 16.96
CA PHE A 23 -19.74 -10.88 17.30
C PHE A 23 -21.21 -11.31 17.15
N ASN A 24 -21.50 -12.47 16.54
CA ASN A 24 -22.87 -12.95 16.32
C ASN A 24 -23.06 -14.40 16.84
N PRO A 25 -23.91 -14.64 17.85
CA PRO A 25 -24.11 -15.97 18.43
C PRO A 25 -24.76 -16.97 17.46
N GLU A 26 -25.58 -16.50 16.51
CA GLU A 26 -26.19 -17.37 15.48
C GLU A 26 -25.18 -17.83 14.43
N ALA A 27 -24.20 -16.99 14.09
CA ALA A 27 -23.14 -17.34 13.15
C ALA A 27 -22.19 -18.41 13.71
N ARG A 28 -22.05 -18.47 15.05
CA ARG A 28 -21.27 -19.49 15.74
C ARG A 28 -21.89 -20.88 15.62
N GLN A 29 -23.21 -20.98 15.73
CA GLN A 29 -23.92 -22.26 15.59
C GLN A 29 -23.85 -22.80 14.16
N GLN A 30 -23.92 -21.92 13.15
CA GLN A 30 -23.71 -22.33 11.75
C GLN A 30 -22.27 -22.80 11.50
N ALA A 31 -21.26 -22.11 12.03
CA ALA A 31 -19.87 -22.51 11.89
C ALA A 31 -19.56 -23.88 12.52
N GLU A 32 -20.13 -24.18 13.70
CA GLU A 32 -19.97 -25.48 14.36
C GLU A 32 -20.64 -26.63 13.58
N SER A 33 -21.80 -26.36 12.94
CA SER A 33 -22.47 -27.35 12.08
C SER A 33 -21.69 -27.66 10.79
N ILE A 34 -21.00 -26.67 10.23
CA ILE A 34 -20.17 -26.83 9.03
C ILE A 34 -18.85 -27.52 9.40
N TRP A 35 -18.27 -27.21 10.56
CA TRP A 35 -17.06 -27.86 11.05
C TRP A 35 -17.27 -29.33 11.41
N SER A 36 -18.42 -29.68 11.97
CA SER A 36 -18.77 -31.09 12.25
C SER A 36 -18.99 -31.90 10.96
N GLN A 37 -19.58 -31.31 9.92
CA GLN A 37 -19.70 -31.96 8.60
C GLN A 37 -18.35 -32.09 7.89
N ALA A 38 -17.46 -31.09 8.03
CA ALA A 38 -16.13 -31.13 7.44
C ALA A 38 -15.20 -32.14 8.14
N SER A 39 -15.26 -32.24 9.48
CA SER A 39 -14.46 -33.21 10.24
C SER A 39 -14.88 -34.67 10.01
N ALA A 40 -16.14 -34.91 9.63
CA ALA A 40 -16.61 -36.23 9.20
C ALA A 40 -16.04 -36.70 7.85
N LEU A 41 -15.47 -35.80 7.04
CA LEU A 41 -14.86 -36.08 5.75
C LEU A 41 -13.33 -36.19 5.80
N ILE A 42 -12.73 -35.99 6.98
CA ILE A 42 -11.29 -36.15 7.20
C ILE A 42 -11.06 -37.60 7.67
N PRO A 43 -10.34 -38.45 6.90
CA PRO A 43 -10.06 -39.81 7.34
C PRO A 43 -9.18 -39.77 8.59
N SER A 44 -9.72 -40.24 9.71
CA SER A 44 -9.02 -40.45 10.97
C SER A 44 -8.00 -41.57 10.78
N GLY A 45 -6.72 -41.21 10.64
CA GLY A 45 -5.63 -42.18 10.68
C GLY A 45 -5.48 -42.72 12.10
N GLU A 46 -5.99 -43.92 12.35
CA GLU A 46 -5.68 -44.70 13.54
C GLU A 46 -4.85 -45.95 13.17
N LYS A 47 -3.94 -46.28 14.09
CA LYS A 47 -2.80 -47.19 13.97
C LYS A 47 -3.17 -48.61 13.57
N SER A 48 -2.30 -49.27 12.81
CA SER A 48 -2.15 -50.73 12.85
C SER A 48 -0.68 -51.09 12.69
N ASP A 49 -0.14 -51.64 13.78
CA ASP A 49 1.15 -52.33 13.84
C ASP A 49 1.10 -53.67 13.09
N ALA A 50 2.31 -54.09 12.70
CA ALA A 50 2.76 -55.47 12.47
C ALA A 50 2.44 -56.17 11.13
N THR A 51 3.54 -56.33 10.38
CA THR A 51 4.00 -57.59 9.74
C THR A 51 3.19 -58.15 8.57
N GLU A 52 3.71 -57.97 7.35
CA GLU A 52 3.91 -59.06 6.36
C GLU A 52 4.63 -58.54 5.09
N LYS A 53 5.83 -59.08 4.81
CA LYS A 53 6.35 -59.29 3.44
C LYS A 53 5.81 -60.65 2.99
N PRO A 54 5.45 -60.92 1.71
CA PRO A 54 6.43 -60.90 0.61
C PRO A 54 5.94 -60.58 -0.82
N THR A 55 6.91 -60.09 -1.61
CA THR A 55 7.28 -60.40 -3.02
C THR A 55 6.21 -60.53 -4.13
N ALA A 56 6.32 -59.68 -5.16
CA ALA A 56 6.28 -60.12 -6.57
C ALA A 56 6.92 -59.06 -7.49
N SER A 57 7.84 -59.53 -8.34
CA SER A 57 8.62 -58.82 -9.34
C SER A 57 7.78 -58.13 -10.41
N ILE A 58 8.23 -56.95 -10.88
CA ILE A 58 8.08 -56.55 -12.28
C ILE A 58 9.44 -56.10 -12.81
N GLU A 59 9.83 -56.82 -13.85
CA GLU A 59 11.01 -56.77 -14.69
C GLU A 59 11.20 -55.38 -15.31
N SER A 60 12.40 -54.82 -15.21
CA SER A 60 12.76 -53.55 -15.85
C SER A 60 13.49 -53.85 -17.16
N PRO A 61 13.01 -53.39 -18.34
CA PRO A 61 13.81 -53.42 -19.54
C PRO A 61 14.98 -52.45 -19.38
N GLN A 62 16.22 -52.96 -19.44
CA GLN A 62 17.39 -52.11 -19.58
C GLN A 62 17.40 -51.49 -20.97
N VAL A 63 17.16 -50.18 -21.06
CA VAL A 63 17.41 -49.39 -22.27
C VAL A 63 18.82 -48.82 -22.14
N GLN A 64 19.72 -49.24 -23.02
CA GLN A 64 21.05 -48.63 -23.17
C GLN A 64 20.89 -47.16 -23.59
N PRO A 65 21.74 -46.23 -23.11
CA PRO A 65 21.75 -44.87 -23.60
C PRO A 65 22.41 -44.84 -24.98
N GLU A 66 21.60 -44.80 -26.04
CA GLU A 66 22.06 -44.47 -27.39
C GLU A 66 22.29 -42.96 -27.45
N LEU A 67 23.55 -42.55 -27.68
CA LEU A 67 23.92 -41.16 -27.85
C LEU A 67 23.25 -40.61 -29.12
N PRO A 68 22.48 -39.51 -29.06
CA PRO A 68 21.91 -38.90 -30.26
C PRO A 68 23.01 -38.26 -31.12
N PRO A 69 22.87 -38.24 -32.45
CA PRO A 69 23.81 -37.55 -33.35
C PRO A 69 23.82 -36.04 -33.07
N GLU A 70 25.01 -35.44 -33.08
CA GLU A 70 25.18 -33.99 -33.12
C GLU A 70 24.64 -33.44 -34.45
N GLU A 71 23.42 -32.89 -34.46
CA GLU A 71 22.99 -32.05 -35.58
C GLU A 71 21.96 -30.97 -35.17
N GLN A 72 22.40 -29.74 -35.40
CA GLN A 72 21.69 -28.46 -35.56
C GLN A 72 21.25 -27.68 -34.30
N PRO A 73 21.72 -26.41 -34.15
CA PRO A 73 21.23 -25.53 -33.11
C PRO A 73 19.78 -25.14 -33.42
N ASN A 74 18.85 -25.74 -32.68
CA ASN A 74 17.48 -25.26 -32.58
C ASN A 74 17.51 -23.81 -32.08
N MET A 75 17.39 -22.83 -32.98
CA MET A 75 17.05 -21.45 -32.63
C MET A 75 15.59 -21.42 -32.17
N PHE A 76 15.32 -21.98 -31.00
CA PHE A 76 14.15 -21.64 -30.24
C PHE A 76 14.45 -20.28 -29.60
N VAL A 77 14.20 -19.21 -30.35
CA VAL A 77 14.18 -17.86 -29.79
C VAL A 77 12.91 -17.83 -28.93
N PRO A 78 12.99 -17.84 -27.58
CA PRO A 78 11.81 -17.52 -26.79
C PRO A 78 11.33 -16.15 -27.28
N PRO A 79 10.02 -15.88 -27.38
CA PRO A 79 9.58 -14.51 -27.60
C PRO A 79 10.12 -13.69 -26.44
N THR A 80 11.23 -13.00 -26.68
CA THR A 80 11.65 -11.89 -25.84
C THR A 80 10.53 -10.90 -26.02
N LEU A 81 9.62 -10.84 -25.04
CA LEU A 81 8.79 -9.68 -24.85
C LEU A 81 9.75 -8.51 -24.87
N SER A 82 9.76 -7.78 -25.98
CA SER A 82 10.56 -6.58 -26.11
C SER A 82 10.32 -5.76 -24.86
N ASP A 83 11.42 -5.48 -24.16
CA ASP A 83 11.49 -4.83 -22.86
C ASP A 83 11.06 -3.35 -22.92
N ALA A 84 10.15 -3.02 -23.84
CA ALA A 84 9.61 -1.70 -24.12
C ALA A 84 8.68 -1.21 -23.00
N GLY A 85 8.42 -2.02 -21.97
CA GLY A 85 7.65 -1.65 -20.78
C GLY A 85 8.37 -1.79 -19.44
N ALA A 86 9.51 -2.49 -19.35
CA ALA A 86 10.12 -2.78 -18.04
C ALA A 86 11.04 -1.68 -17.49
N ASN A 87 11.38 -0.69 -18.31
CA ASN A 87 12.26 0.41 -17.91
C ASN A 87 11.54 1.73 -17.69
N MET A 88 10.20 1.72 -17.59
CA MET A 88 9.47 2.93 -17.22
C MET A 88 9.61 3.14 -15.71
N PRO A 89 10.20 4.26 -15.25
CA PRO A 89 10.37 4.52 -13.83
C PRO A 89 9.02 4.43 -13.10
N ILE A 90 8.99 3.69 -11.99
CA ILE A 90 7.77 3.56 -11.18
C ILE A 90 7.41 4.90 -10.54
N ALA A 91 8.42 5.64 -10.08
CA ALA A 91 8.30 7.02 -9.63
C ALA A 91 8.52 7.96 -10.81
N GLY A 92 7.81 9.09 -10.85
CA GLY A 92 8.01 10.11 -11.90
C GLY A 92 9.43 10.69 -11.91
N PRO A 93 9.71 11.64 -12.82
CA PRO A 93 11.02 12.29 -12.92
C PRO A 93 11.50 12.86 -11.57
N PRO A 94 12.83 12.90 -11.34
CA PRO A 94 13.42 13.38 -10.09
C PRO A 94 12.95 14.79 -9.76
N VAL A 95 12.82 15.09 -8.45
CA VAL A 95 12.20 16.32 -7.96
C VAL A 95 13.22 17.07 -7.12
N GLN A 96 13.72 18.19 -7.64
CA GLN A 96 14.66 19.05 -6.92
C GLN A 96 13.96 20.11 -6.05
N ASP A 97 12.74 20.52 -6.43
CA ASP A 97 11.94 21.46 -5.65
C ASP A 97 10.60 20.81 -5.29
N PHE A 98 10.29 20.77 -3.99
CA PHE A 98 9.02 20.22 -3.53
C PHE A 98 7.82 21.05 -4.01
N LEU A 99 7.99 22.35 -4.28
CA LEU A 99 6.93 23.18 -4.85
C LEU A 99 6.48 22.71 -6.24
N GLU A 100 7.35 22.04 -7.00
CA GLU A 100 7.00 21.46 -8.29
C GLU A 100 5.90 20.40 -8.14
N VAL A 101 5.99 19.56 -7.10
CA VAL A 101 5.03 18.48 -6.87
C VAL A 101 3.85 18.91 -6.02
N PHE A 102 4.04 19.80 -5.04
CA PHE A 102 2.94 20.39 -4.26
C PHE A 102 2.31 21.59 -4.99
N ASN A 103 2.01 21.41 -6.28
CA ASN A 103 1.57 22.47 -7.18
C ASN A 103 0.03 22.52 -7.30
N PHE A 104 -0.57 23.58 -6.76
CA PHE A 104 -2.01 23.82 -6.86
C PHE A 104 -2.48 24.29 -8.25
N ASN A 105 -1.57 24.63 -9.16
CA ASN A 105 -1.88 24.99 -10.54
C ASN A 105 -1.82 23.77 -11.48
N ALA A 106 -1.60 22.57 -10.94
CA ALA A 106 -1.70 21.35 -11.72
C ALA A 106 -3.14 21.14 -12.23
N ASP A 107 -3.26 20.60 -13.45
CA ASP A 107 -4.51 20.11 -14.02
C ASP A 107 -4.44 18.59 -14.23
N PHE A 108 -5.56 17.96 -14.59
CA PHE A 108 -5.62 16.52 -14.83
C PHE A 108 -4.58 16.05 -15.85
N ARG A 109 -4.39 16.82 -16.93
CA ARG A 109 -3.46 16.49 -18.02
C ARG A 109 -2.02 16.56 -17.55
N TRP A 110 -1.66 17.58 -16.77
CA TRP A 110 -0.34 17.72 -16.18
C TRP A 110 -0.03 16.53 -15.27
N VAL A 111 -0.96 16.12 -14.40
CA VAL A 111 -0.75 14.96 -13.52
C VAL A 111 -0.56 13.67 -14.33
N ALA A 112 -1.40 13.43 -15.34
CA ALA A 112 -1.29 12.27 -16.21
C ALA A 112 0.00 12.24 -17.04
N MET A 113 0.57 13.40 -17.38
CA MET A 113 1.86 13.48 -18.09
C MET A 113 3.07 13.41 -17.15
N ARG A 114 2.97 13.99 -15.96
CA ARG A 114 4.07 14.06 -14.98
C ARG A 114 4.33 12.70 -14.34
N TRP A 115 3.27 11.93 -14.09
CA TRP A 115 3.36 10.66 -13.39
C TRP A 115 3.16 9.49 -14.36
N PRO A 116 4.14 8.56 -14.45
CA PRO A 116 4.05 7.39 -15.33
C PRO A 116 2.83 6.51 -15.06
N ARG A 117 2.35 6.51 -13.82
CA ARG A 117 1.14 5.83 -13.39
C ARG A 117 0.32 6.71 -12.45
N VAL A 118 -0.98 6.72 -12.66
CA VAL A 118 -1.96 7.39 -11.81
C VAL A 118 -3.12 6.44 -11.53
N SER A 119 -3.68 6.52 -10.33
CA SER A 119 -4.91 5.81 -9.97
C SER A 119 -5.98 6.82 -9.60
N THR A 120 -7.19 6.62 -10.09
CA THR A 120 -8.34 7.43 -9.70
C THR A 120 -8.84 7.02 -8.32
N THR A 121 -9.14 8.00 -7.48
CA THR A 121 -9.68 7.78 -6.14
C THR A 121 -10.80 8.78 -5.90
N LEU A 122 -11.95 8.31 -5.44
CA LEU A 122 -12.99 9.20 -4.93
C LEU A 122 -12.74 9.40 -3.43
N ALA A 123 -12.33 10.60 -3.00
CA ALA A 123 -12.09 10.87 -1.58
C ALA A 123 -13.25 11.57 -0.88
N ASP A 124 -14.05 12.34 -1.63
CA ASP A 124 -15.19 13.08 -1.12
C ASP A 124 -16.22 13.19 -2.24
N LEU A 125 -17.51 13.35 -1.92
CA LEU A 125 -18.62 13.32 -2.91
C LEU A 125 -18.47 14.34 -4.07
N ASN A 126 -17.60 15.34 -3.92
CA ASN A 126 -17.40 16.43 -4.87
C ASN A 126 -15.96 16.55 -5.40
N LEU A 127 -15.04 15.67 -5.00
CA LEU A 127 -13.64 15.76 -5.41
C LEU A 127 -13.16 14.47 -6.10
N GLU A 128 -12.66 14.63 -7.32
CA GLU A 128 -11.99 13.55 -8.04
C GLU A 128 -10.50 13.55 -7.71
N GLY A 129 -9.97 12.42 -7.24
CA GLY A 129 -8.58 12.29 -6.85
C GLY A 129 -7.75 11.55 -7.89
N LEU A 130 -6.55 12.05 -8.18
CA LEU A 130 -5.51 11.33 -8.89
C LEU A 130 -4.33 11.07 -7.96
N ARG A 131 -4.07 9.78 -7.70
CA ARG A 131 -2.98 9.31 -6.83
C ARG A 131 -1.81 8.80 -7.66
N ALA A 132 -0.60 9.21 -7.30
CA ALA A 132 0.65 8.78 -7.93
C ALA A 132 1.69 8.38 -6.87
N PRO A 133 2.62 7.45 -7.20
CA PRO A 133 3.82 7.25 -6.39
C PRO A 133 4.75 8.46 -6.51
N LEU A 134 5.33 8.89 -5.40
CA LEU A 134 6.31 9.98 -5.34
C LEU A 134 7.60 9.46 -4.72
N VAL A 135 8.71 9.65 -5.42
CA VAL A 135 10.07 9.53 -4.87
C VAL A 135 10.85 10.73 -5.41
N THR A 136 11.31 11.62 -4.53
CA THR A 136 11.96 12.87 -4.97
C THR A 136 13.43 12.70 -5.29
N GLY A 137 14.09 11.74 -4.64
CA GLY A 137 15.50 11.43 -4.85
C GLY A 137 16.03 10.39 -3.84
N SER A 138 17.33 10.45 -3.58
CA SER A 138 18.06 9.54 -2.67
C SER A 138 18.78 10.25 -1.53
N GLN A 139 18.54 11.56 -1.34
CA GLN A 139 19.07 12.32 -0.22
C GLN A 139 18.30 12.01 1.06
N TYR A 140 18.93 12.29 2.21
CA TYR A 140 18.35 11.99 3.52
C TYR A 140 17.04 12.74 3.80
N ASP A 141 16.88 13.92 3.19
CA ASP A 141 15.70 14.79 3.28
C ASP A 141 14.71 14.62 2.12
N ASP A 142 14.92 13.63 1.24
CA ASP A 142 14.00 13.30 0.15
C ASP A 142 12.77 12.53 0.64
N LEU A 143 11.66 12.71 -0.08
CA LEU A 143 10.37 12.11 0.21
C LEU A 143 10.14 10.85 -0.61
N ALA A 144 9.60 9.82 0.02
CA ALA A 144 9.14 8.60 -0.65
C ALA A 144 7.75 8.21 -0.17
N GLY A 145 6.80 7.97 -1.08
CA GLY A 145 5.44 7.60 -0.73
C GLY A 145 4.45 7.77 -1.87
N SER A 146 3.28 8.31 -1.54
CA SER A 146 2.23 8.62 -2.51
C SER A 146 1.68 10.02 -2.34
N ILE A 147 1.50 10.72 -3.45
CA ILE A 147 0.86 12.02 -3.54
C ILE A 147 -0.51 11.85 -4.20
N THR A 148 -1.52 12.59 -3.71
CA THR A 148 -2.85 12.62 -4.32
C THR A 148 -3.29 14.05 -4.56
N TYR A 149 -3.68 14.35 -5.79
CA TYR A 149 -4.27 15.63 -6.19
C TYR A 149 -5.78 15.48 -6.27
N TYR A 150 -6.51 16.36 -5.59
CA TYR A 150 -7.96 16.37 -5.62
C TYR A 150 -8.46 17.58 -6.38
N PHE A 151 -9.27 17.31 -7.40
CA PHE A 151 -9.82 18.29 -8.32
C PHE A 151 -11.29 18.54 -8.00
N ASP A 152 -11.72 19.79 -8.15
CA ASP A 152 -13.14 20.10 -8.25
C ASP A 152 -13.71 19.77 -9.63
N ARG A 153 -15.00 20.04 -9.82
CA ARG A 153 -15.70 19.86 -11.09
C ARG A 153 -15.17 20.76 -12.22
N ASP A 154 -14.48 21.84 -11.86
CA ASP A 154 -13.87 22.77 -12.82
C ASP A 154 -12.45 22.34 -13.21
N GLY A 155 -11.95 21.22 -12.66
CA GLY A 155 -10.63 20.66 -12.96
C GLY A 155 -9.47 21.34 -12.22
N HIS A 156 -9.75 22.15 -11.20
CA HIS A 156 -8.72 22.82 -10.40
C HIS A 156 -8.37 22.03 -9.14
N VAL A 157 -7.08 21.98 -8.78
CA VAL A 157 -6.65 21.35 -7.53
C VAL A 157 -7.13 22.16 -6.33
N GLN A 158 -7.88 21.49 -5.47
CA GLN A 158 -8.41 22.02 -4.21
C GLN A 158 -7.69 21.45 -2.99
N ARG A 159 -7.16 20.23 -3.09
CA ARG A 159 -6.44 19.56 -2.01
C ARG A 159 -5.28 18.74 -2.57
N ILE A 160 -4.16 18.77 -1.86
CA ILE A 160 -3.03 17.88 -2.12
C ILE A 160 -2.74 17.12 -0.83
N THR A 161 -2.70 15.80 -0.92
CA THR A 161 -2.28 14.95 0.21
C THR A 161 -1.00 14.22 -0.14
N PHE A 162 -0.16 14.01 0.87
CA PHE A 162 1.02 13.17 0.77
C PHE A 162 1.09 12.26 1.99
N HIS A 163 1.30 10.97 1.71
CA HIS A 163 1.56 9.95 2.72
C HIS A 163 2.83 9.21 2.34
N GLY A 164 3.81 9.20 3.24
CA GLY A 164 5.10 8.62 2.94
C GLY A 164 6.09 8.74 4.09
N THR A 165 7.37 8.71 3.77
CA THR A 165 8.45 8.79 4.73
C THR A 165 9.55 9.76 4.28
N THR A 166 10.34 10.21 5.26
CA THR A 166 11.59 10.94 5.07
C THR A 166 12.59 10.55 6.17
N GLY A 167 13.88 10.79 5.93
CA GLY A 167 14.90 10.76 6.98
C GLY A 167 14.99 12.07 7.77
N ASP A 168 14.69 13.18 7.12
CA ASP A 168 14.77 14.54 7.66
C ASP A 168 13.64 15.41 7.11
N GLU A 169 12.90 16.06 8.00
CA GLU A 169 11.75 16.89 7.68
C GLU A 169 12.11 18.33 7.33
N ARG A 170 13.33 18.80 7.60
CA ARG A 170 13.64 20.24 7.61
C ARG A 170 13.32 20.93 6.29
N ARG A 171 13.67 20.31 5.15
CA ARG A 171 13.38 20.86 3.82
C ARG A 171 11.87 20.93 3.53
N LEU A 172 11.12 19.90 3.94
CA LEU A 172 9.66 19.88 3.80
C LEU A 172 9.00 20.95 4.69
N VAL A 173 9.38 21.01 5.97
CA VAL A 173 8.86 21.99 6.93
C VAL A 173 9.18 23.41 6.48
N GLN A 174 10.40 23.67 6.00
CA GLN A 174 10.79 24.99 5.50
C GLN A 174 9.90 25.43 4.33
N MET A 175 9.67 24.55 3.36
CA MET A 175 8.78 24.83 2.23
C MET A 175 7.35 25.12 2.71
N LEU A 176 6.81 24.30 3.61
CA LEU A 176 5.44 24.45 4.10
C LEU A 176 5.22 25.71 4.94
N THR A 177 6.18 26.06 5.80
CA THR A 177 6.11 27.26 6.62
C THR A 177 6.25 28.53 5.78
N THR A 178 7.11 28.50 4.76
CA THR A 178 7.41 29.66 3.90
C THR A 178 6.32 29.91 2.86
N HIS A 179 5.83 28.86 2.19
CA HIS A 179 4.91 29.01 1.05
C HIS A 179 3.44 28.74 1.40
N PHE A 180 3.18 27.92 2.42
CA PHE A 180 1.82 27.52 2.78
C PHE A 180 1.37 28.01 4.16
N GLY A 181 2.22 28.77 4.86
CA GLY A 181 1.86 29.43 6.13
C GLY A 181 1.67 28.48 7.31
N PHE A 182 2.23 27.27 7.23
CA PHE A 182 2.18 26.31 8.34
C PHE A 182 2.87 26.87 9.59
N LYS A 183 2.28 26.59 10.75
CA LYS A 183 2.84 26.97 12.05
C LYS A 183 2.98 25.74 12.92
N HIS A 184 4.08 25.66 13.66
CA HIS A 184 4.32 24.59 14.61
C HIS A 184 3.32 24.64 15.75
N GLU A 185 2.80 23.49 16.14
CA GLU A 185 1.88 23.31 17.25
C GLU A 185 2.53 22.36 18.27
N PRO A 186 2.41 22.64 19.58
CA PRO A 186 2.97 21.77 20.60
C PRO A 186 2.46 20.33 20.45
N THR A 187 3.38 19.37 20.32
CA THR A 187 3.02 17.95 20.20
C THR A 187 4.00 17.00 20.87
N LEU A 188 3.53 15.78 21.17
CA LEU A 188 4.37 14.63 21.58
C LEU A 188 4.86 13.79 20.39
N ASP A 189 4.29 13.98 19.21
CA ASP A 189 4.80 13.36 17.98
C ASP A 189 6.10 14.06 17.52
N ALA A 190 6.75 13.59 16.45
CA ALA A 190 8.00 14.20 15.95
C ALA A 190 7.79 15.66 15.51
N GLY A 191 6.58 15.99 15.06
CA GLY A 191 6.19 17.35 14.74
C GLY A 191 4.74 17.44 14.30
N LEU A 192 4.11 18.55 14.63
CA LEU A 192 2.77 18.89 14.19
C LEU A 192 2.78 20.34 13.72
N TYR A 193 2.30 20.56 12.51
CA TYR A 193 2.16 21.89 11.96
C TYR A 193 0.78 22.06 11.37
N LEU A 194 0.15 23.19 11.66
CA LEU A 194 -1.21 23.50 11.23
C LEU A 194 -1.26 24.82 10.49
N VAL A 195 -2.17 24.89 9.54
CA VAL A 195 -2.78 26.14 9.08
C VAL A 195 -4.18 26.17 9.67
N LYS A 196 -4.54 27.27 10.32
CA LYS A 196 -5.84 27.47 10.96
C LYS A 196 -6.55 28.66 10.36
N TRP A 197 -7.87 28.60 10.33
CA TRP A 197 -8.74 29.72 9.95
C TRP A 197 -9.96 29.76 10.84
N ASN A 198 -10.24 30.95 11.38
CA ASN A 198 -11.27 31.13 12.41
C ASN A 198 -11.15 30.13 13.57
N GLY A 199 -9.93 29.66 13.87
CA GLY A 199 -9.64 28.67 14.92
C GLY A 199 -9.61 27.22 14.45
N ASP A 200 -10.25 26.90 13.32
CA ASP A 200 -10.34 25.53 12.81
C ASP A 200 -9.14 25.16 11.93
N PRO A 201 -8.56 23.96 12.07
CA PRO A 201 -7.47 23.52 11.23
C PRO A 201 -7.96 23.26 9.80
N THR A 202 -7.25 23.82 8.84
CA THR A 202 -7.56 23.71 7.41
C THR A 202 -6.50 22.94 6.65
N SER A 203 -5.28 22.87 7.15
CA SER A 203 -4.19 22.06 6.57
C SER A 203 -3.32 21.56 7.71
N VAL A 204 -2.74 20.37 7.54
CA VAL A 204 -1.95 19.72 8.58
C VAL A 204 -0.77 18.97 7.99
N LEU A 205 0.36 19.11 8.67
CA LEU A 205 1.52 18.26 8.55
C LEU A 205 1.68 17.56 9.87
N ARG A 206 1.64 16.23 9.84
CA ARG A 206 1.93 15.39 10.99
C ARG A 206 3.17 14.55 10.67
N LEU A 207 4.13 14.61 11.58
CA LEU A 207 5.37 13.87 11.52
C LEU A 207 5.41 12.92 12.70
N ARG A 208 5.65 11.63 12.46
CA ARG A 208 5.79 10.62 13.52
C ARG A 208 7.09 9.88 13.34
N ASN A 209 7.78 9.56 14.43
CA ASN A 209 8.88 8.61 14.36
C ASN A 209 8.36 7.25 13.88
N SER A 210 9.16 6.57 13.07
CA SER A 210 8.88 5.19 12.72
C SER A 210 8.95 4.30 13.96
N PRO A 211 8.04 3.31 14.09
CA PRO A 211 8.04 2.41 15.24
C PRO A 211 9.36 1.64 15.42
N VAL A 212 10.10 1.45 14.33
CA VAL A 212 11.41 0.82 14.31
C VAL A 212 12.36 1.73 13.53
N LEU A 213 13.50 2.07 14.13
CA LEU A 213 14.57 2.81 13.49
C LEU A 213 15.64 1.82 13.02
N ASN A 214 15.85 1.74 11.71
CA ASN A 214 16.87 0.87 11.12
C ASN A 214 17.99 1.72 10.51
N ALA A 215 19.23 1.47 10.93
CA ALA A 215 20.41 2.15 10.38
C ALA A 215 20.58 1.90 8.86
N ALA A 216 20.11 0.75 8.36
CA ALA A 216 20.14 0.42 6.93
C ALA A 216 19.05 1.15 6.11
N GLN A 217 18.09 1.82 6.75
CA GLN A 217 16.99 2.55 6.09
C GLN A 217 16.90 3.99 6.61
N PRO A 218 17.87 4.85 6.26
CA PRO A 218 17.91 6.21 6.79
C PRO A 218 16.73 7.08 6.31
N HIS A 219 16.11 6.77 5.16
CA HIS A 219 15.00 7.55 4.58
C HIS A 219 13.61 7.22 5.17
N THR A 220 13.52 6.28 6.12
CA THR A 220 12.24 5.83 6.71
C THR A 220 12.15 6.12 8.20
N ARG A 221 12.90 7.12 8.71
CA ARG A 221 12.90 7.46 10.15
C ARG A 221 11.64 8.19 10.59
N LEU A 222 11.04 8.96 9.68
CA LEU A 222 9.83 9.73 9.91
C LEU A 222 8.74 9.30 8.95
N ASN A 223 7.55 9.07 9.48
CA ASN A 223 6.33 8.97 8.71
C ASN A 223 5.72 10.37 8.57
N VAL A 224 5.38 10.70 7.33
CA VAL A 224 4.82 11.99 6.93
C VAL A 224 3.38 11.78 6.50
N ALA A 225 2.46 12.48 7.15
CA ALA A 225 1.09 12.65 6.69
C ALA A 225 0.84 14.14 6.50
N LEU A 226 0.60 14.55 5.27
CA LEU A 226 0.43 15.94 4.87
C LEU A 226 -0.88 16.09 4.12
N GLU A 227 -1.65 17.09 4.51
CA GLU A 227 -2.80 17.58 3.75
C GLU A 227 -2.71 19.09 3.65
N ILE A 228 -2.68 19.59 2.42
CA ILE A 228 -2.73 21.02 2.11
C ILE A 228 -4.02 21.28 1.35
N ASN A 229 -4.81 22.23 1.84
CA ASN A 229 -6.04 22.66 1.21
C ASN A 229 -5.89 24.08 0.69
N ARG A 230 -6.45 24.33 -0.49
CA ARG A 230 -6.63 25.68 -0.99
C ARG A 230 -7.70 26.37 -0.12
N PRO A 231 -7.53 27.63 0.28
CA PRO A 231 -8.60 28.38 0.94
C PRO A 231 -9.68 28.71 -0.10
N SER A 232 -10.56 27.75 -0.38
CA SER A 232 -11.60 27.83 -1.40
C SER A 232 -12.93 27.31 -0.86
N ARG A 233 -13.88 27.03 -1.76
CA ARG A 233 -15.24 26.57 -1.47
C ARG A 233 -15.28 25.25 -0.68
N TYR A 234 -14.26 24.40 -0.81
CA TYR A 234 -14.15 23.13 -0.09
C TYR A 234 -13.27 23.35 1.13
N TYR A 235 -13.88 23.93 2.15
CA TYR A 235 -13.18 24.40 3.34
C TYR A 235 -13.08 23.34 4.41
N GLY A 236 -11.87 23.11 4.93
CA GLY A 236 -11.61 22.20 6.05
C GLY A 236 -10.83 20.95 5.67
N LEU A 237 -10.36 20.26 6.70
CA LEU A 237 -9.65 18.99 6.58
C LEU A 237 -10.57 17.90 5.99
N SER A 238 -9.98 16.95 5.27
CA SER A 238 -10.66 15.71 4.91
C SER A 238 -11.15 14.98 6.16
N PRO A 239 -12.24 14.20 6.10
CA PRO A 239 -12.74 13.45 7.27
C PRO A 239 -11.67 12.56 7.92
N GLN A 240 -10.85 11.89 7.10
CA GLN A 240 -9.76 11.02 7.56
C GLN A 240 -8.68 11.81 8.31
N MET A 241 -8.32 12.97 7.78
CA MET A 241 -7.31 13.81 8.41
C MET A 241 -7.83 14.52 9.66
N ALA A 242 -9.10 14.94 9.65
CA ALA A 242 -9.79 15.49 10.81
C ALA A 242 -9.85 14.47 11.95
N GLU A 243 -10.22 13.21 11.67
CA GLU A 243 -10.21 12.12 12.66
C GLU A 243 -8.80 11.90 13.23
N THR A 244 -7.79 11.88 12.36
CA THR A 244 -6.38 11.71 12.77
C THR A 244 -5.91 12.84 13.68
N VAL A 245 -6.34 14.07 13.40
CA VAL A 245 -6.05 15.28 14.19
C VAL A 245 -6.79 15.22 15.54
N GLU A 246 -8.05 14.79 15.55
CA GLU A 246 -8.88 14.70 16.75
C GLU A 246 -8.44 13.56 17.68
N GLU A 247 -8.02 12.43 17.12
CA GLU A 247 -7.35 11.34 17.87
C GLU A 247 -6.07 11.88 18.54
N ALA A 248 -5.28 12.68 17.83
CA ALA A 248 -4.07 13.27 18.39
C ALA A 248 -4.36 14.29 19.50
N LYS A 249 -5.43 15.10 19.37
CA LYS A 249 -5.90 16.01 20.42
C LYS A 249 -6.39 15.25 21.65
N SER A 250 -7.28 14.28 21.45
CA SER A 250 -7.93 13.51 22.53
C SER A 250 -6.93 12.66 23.31
N ALA A 251 -5.88 12.16 22.65
CA ALA A 251 -4.77 11.47 23.29
C ALA A 251 -3.84 12.38 24.13
N GLN A 252 -4.20 13.66 24.32
CA GLN A 252 -3.37 14.68 24.98
C GLN A 252 -1.95 14.79 24.39
N ARG A 253 -1.79 14.41 23.13
CA ARG A 253 -0.52 14.60 22.42
C ARG A 253 -0.35 16.03 21.93
N TRP A 254 -1.30 16.92 22.22
CA TRP A 254 -1.25 18.34 21.92
C TRP A 254 -0.97 19.09 23.21
N GLY A 255 -0.09 20.08 23.16
CA GLY A 255 0.14 20.95 24.32
C GLY A 255 -1.13 21.70 24.71
N LYS A 256 -1.27 21.96 26.00
CA LYS A 256 -2.38 22.73 26.57
C LYS A 256 -2.37 24.18 26.12
#